data_AF-A0A8T2GM63-F1
#
_entry.id   AF-A0A8T2GM63-F1
#
_cell.length_a   1.000
_cell.length_b   1.000
_cell.length_c   1.000
_cell.angle_alpha   90.00
_cell.angle_beta   90.00
_cell.angle_gamma   90.00
#
_symmetry.space_group_name_H-M   'P 1'
#
loop_
_entity.id
_entity.type
_entity.pdbx_description
1 polymer ?
#
loop_
_entity_poly.entity_id
_entity_poly.type
_entity_poly.pdbx_seq_one_letter_code
_entity_poly.pdbx_strand_id
1 'polypeptide(L)'
;MMSLDSRSFVFLQNYVAYLQERVGWIINQAGKLEPVMSGGTKFSRYKEKSMDLVFHILPKCQEFIAQVLKCSPVDAWPIDNLVQAATGNILKESFQVYMTYSDGMTALVSMLFDLSRPARDLACGMLRKASQQIQDLRILYDKCRGFAGMKSLDYPSVQAISMDHIVALEECSSYGGKRGFSLSTNLRDAITCNELKQEQHSASFSSTSPFSLPVETKISMVWVVFDNEDGEESDKQTEKAYER
;
A
#
# COMPACT_ATOMS: atom_id res chain seq x y z
N MET A 1 -15.12 -37.61 -6.10
CA MET A 1 -15.20 -36.36 -6.88
C MET A 1 -15.68 -35.29 -5.91
N MET A 2 -14.75 -34.47 -5.39
CA MET A 2 -15.05 -33.53 -4.32
C MET A 2 -15.94 -32.40 -4.86
N SER A 3 -17.15 -32.29 -4.35
CA SER A 3 -17.94 -31.06 -4.48
C SER A 3 -17.18 -30.00 -3.70
N LEU A 4 -16.36 -29.19 -4.38
CA LEU A 4 -15.79 -27.99 -3.79
C LEU A 4 -16.99 -27.17 -3.28
N ASP A 5 -17.02 -26.87 -1.99
CA ASP A 5 -18.07 -26.02 -1.42
C ASP A 5 -18.15 -24.75 -2.27
N SER A 6 -19.35 -24.37 -2.73
CA SER A 6 -19.55 -23.26 -3.66
C SER A 6 -18.93 -21.96 -3.13
N ARG A 7 -18.80 -21.86 -1.81
CA ARG A 7 -18.19 -20.75 -1.08
C ARG A 7 -16.68 -20.70 -1.22
N SER A 8 -15.99 -21.84 -1.13
CA SER A 8 -14.55 -21.95 -1.38
C SER A 8 -14.22 -21.61 -2.84
N PHE A 9 -15.11 -21.99 -3.77
CA PHE A 9 -14.96 -21.64 -5.17
C PHE A 9 -15.11 -20.12 -5.41
N VAL A 10 -16.12 -19.47 -4.82
CA VAL A 10 -16.29 -18.00 -4.91
C VAL A 10 -15.09 -17.27 -4.30
N PHE A 11 -14.59 -17.72 -3.14
CA PHE A 11 -13.37 -17.16 -2.56
C PHE A 11 -12.18 -17.30 -3.51
N LEU A 12 -11.98 -18.48 -4.11
CA LEU A 12 -10.87 -18.72 -5.04
C LEU A 12 -10.96 -17.80 -6.27
N GLN A 13 -12.15 -17.61 -6.83
CA GLN A 13 -12.34 -16.69 -7.96
C GLN A 13 -12.01 -15.24 -7.58
N ASN A 14 -12.47 -14.79 -6.42
CA ASN A 14 -12.16 -13.45 -5.93
C ASN A 14 -10.67 -13.31 -5.61
N TYR A 15 -10.04 -14.35 -5.08
CA TYR A 15 -8.61 -14.37 -4.79
C TYR A 15 -7.76 -14.33 -6.06
N VAL A 16 -8.17 -15.02 -7.13
CA VAL A 16 -7.52 -14.90 -8.45
C VAL A 16 -7.62 -13.47 -8.98
N ALA A 17 -8.80 -12.85 -8.89
CA ALA A 17 -8.97 -11.45 -9.31
C ALA A 17 -8.12 -10.49 -8.46
N TYR A 18 -8.00 -10.74 -7.16
CA TYR A 18 -7.08 -10.03 -6.27
C TYR A 18 -5.62 -10.19 -6.71
N LEU A 19 -5.19 -11.42 -7.00
CA LEU A 19 -3.82 -11.69 -7.43
C LEU A 19 -3.51 -11.01 -8.78
N GLN A 20 -4.47 -10.98 -9.70
CA GLN A 20 -4.33 -10.26 -10.97
C GLN A 20 -4.11 -8.76 -10.75
N GLU A 21 -4.87 -8.15 -9.84
CA GLU A 21 -4.65 -6.75 -9.45
C GLU A 21 -3.29 -6.57 -8.75
N ARG A 22 -2.93 -7.49 -7.87
CA ARG A 22 -1.68 -7.48 -7.09
C ARG A 22 -0.41 -7.55 -7.94
N VAL A 23 -0.46 -8.15 -9.14
CA VAL A 23 0.65 -8.15 -10.11
C VAL A 23 1.02 -6.73 -10.56
N GLY A 24 0.07 -5.80 -10.52
CA GLY A 24 0.30 -4.37 -10.77
C GLY A 24 1.02 -3.63 -9.65
N TRP A 25 1.51 -4.32 -8.61
CA TRP A 25 2.15 -3.73 -7.44
C TRP A 25 3.51 -4.38 -7.15
N ILE A 26 4.49 -3.56 -6.78
CA ILE A 26 5.83 -3.99 -6.40
C ILE A 26 6.11 -3.71 -4.93
N ILE A 27 7.02 -4.49 -4.35
CA ILE A 27 7.55 -4.23 -3.01
C ILE A 27 8.86 -3.47 -3.20
N ASN A 28 8.93 -2.26 -2.65
CA ASN A 28 10.13 -1.44 -2.72
C ASN A 28 11.23 -1.93 -1.75
N GLN A 29 12.39 -1.27 -1.76
CA GLN A 29 13.52 -1.64 -0.89
C GLN A 29 13.22 -1.52 0.61
N ALA A 30 12.22 -0.71 0.99
CA ALA A 30 11.75 -0.55 2.36
C ALA A 30 10.67 -1.58 2.75
N GLY A 31 10.33 -2.52 1.86
CA GLY A 31 9.27 -3.51 2.11
C GLY A 31 7.85 -2.96 1.95
N LYS A 32 7.69 -1.73 1.43
CA LYS A 32 6.38 -1.10 1.21
C LYS A 32 5.83 -1.45 -0.17
N LEU A 33 4.53 -1.73 -0.21
CA LEU A 33 3.79 -1.97 -1.44
C LEU A 33 3.50 -0.66 -2.20
N GLU A 34 3.89 -0.61 -3.47
CA GLU A 34 3.72 0.54 -4.36
C GLU A 34 3.18 0.12 -5.73
N PRO A 35 2.29 0.91 -6.35
CA PRO A 35 1.77 0.57 -7.67
C PRO A 35 2.86 0.72 -8.73
N VAL A 36 2.86 -0.18 -9.72
CA VAL A 36 3.75 -0.08 -10.87
C VAL A 36 3.32 1.10 -11.73
N MET A 37 4.20 2.08 -11.87
CA MET A 37 4.00 3.24 -12.72
C MET A 37 4.62 3.01 -14.10
N SER A 38 3.81 3.08 -15.15
CA SER A 38 4.29 3.03 -16.54
C SER A 38 4.90 4.37 -16.96
N GLY A 39 6.17 4.58 -16.60
CA GLY A 39 7.03 5.65 -17.16
C GLY A 39 6.81 7.06 -16.60
N GLY A 40 7.87 7.67 -16.07
CA GLY A 40 7.90 9.09 -15.70
C GLY A 40 9.15 9.48 -14.90
N THR A 41 9.83 10.53 -15.36
CA THR A 41 11.24 10.88 -15.12
C THR A 41 11.57 11.25 -13.67
N LYS A 42 12.81 10.92 -13.25
CA LYS A 42 13.38 11.12 -11.90
C LYS A 42 13.61 12.60 -11.52
N PHE A 43 12.64 13.51 -11.58
CA PHE A 43 12.77 14.88 -11.07
C PHE A 43 11.41 15.46 -10.64
N SER A 44 10.84 14.96 -9.53
CA SER A 44 9.49 15.36 -9.12
C SER A 44 9.50 16.55 -8.14
N ARG A 45 8.95 17.69 -8.58
CA ARG A 45 8.61 18.85 -7.72
C ARG A 45 7.51 18.44 -6.74
N TYR A 46 7.39 19.04 -5.56
CA TYR A 46 6.32 18.70 -4.59
C TYR A 46 4.90 18.67 -5.19
N LYS A 47 4.61 19.58 -6.13
CA LYS A 47 3.32 19.63 -6.85
C LYS A 47 3.09 18.42 -7.78
N GLU A 48 4.17 17.87 -8.34
CA GLU A 48 4.15 16.70 -9.21
C GLU A 48 3.88 15.44 -8.38
N LYS A 49 4.51 15.30 -7.21
CA LYS A 49 4.21 14.21 -6.26
C LYS A 49 2.75 14.17 -5.82
N SER A 50 2.14 15.32 -5.53
CA SER A 50 0.70 15.37 -5.17
C SER A 50 -0.20 15.00 -6.35
N MET A 51 0.17 15.36 -7.58
CA MET A 51 -0.57 14.95 -8.76
C MET A 51 -0.44 13.45 -9.01
N ASP A 52 0.75 12.88 -8.81
CA ASP A 52 0.98 11.44 -8.91
C ASP A 52 0.13 10.67 -7.89
N LEU A 53 0.13 11.14 -6.63
CA LEU A 53 -0.70 10.58 -5.56
C LEU A 53 -2.18 10.58 -5.92
N VAL A 54 -2.69 11.67 -6.50
CA VAL A 54 -4.12 11.85 -6.75
C VAL A 54 -4.60 11.21 -8.05
N PHE A 55 -3.85 11.34 -9.15
CA PHE A 55 -4.33 10.95 -10.48
C PHE A 55 -3.82 9.59 -10.94
N HIS A 56 -2.78 9.05 -10.30
CA HIS A 56 -2.22 7.75 -10.66
C HIS A 56 -2.34 6.74 -9.51
N ILE A 57 -1.88 7.10 -8.31
CA ILE A 57 -1.83 6.18 -7.16
C ILE A 57 -3.22 5.97 -6.55
N LEU A 58 -3.96 7.04 -6.30
CA LEU A 58 -5.28 6.97 -5.66
C LEU A 58 -6.28 6.09 -6.43
N PRO A 59 -6.43 6.19 -7.76
CA PRO A 59 -7.25 5.26 -8.54
C PRO A 59 -6.79 3.79 -8.41
N LYS A 60 -5.48 3.55 -8.41
CA LYS A 60 -4.91 2.22 -8.21
C LYS A 60 -5.26 1.65 -6.83
N CYS A 61 -5.15 2.47 -5.78
CA CYS A 61 -5.60 2.09 -4.44
C CYS A 61 -7.09 1.71 -4.44
N GLN A 62 -7.94 2.46 -5.15
CA GLN A 62 -9.37 2.15 -5.24
C GLN A 62 -9.65 0.80 -5.90
N GLU A 63 -8.93 0.45 -6.96
CA GLU A 63 -9.04 -0.84 -7.64
C GLU A 63 -8.60 -1.98 -6.72
N PHE A 64 -7.43 -1.83 -6.08
CA PHE A 64 -6.90 -2.80 -5.13
C PHE A 64 -7.85 -3.07 -3.96
N ILE A 65 -8.32 -2.01 -3.30
CA ILE A 65 -9.25 -2.13 -2.17
C ILE A 65 -10.58 -2.75 -2.62
N ALA A 66 -11.05 -2.48 -3.84
CA ALA A 66 -12.24 -3.14 -4.35
C ALA A 66 -12.07 -4.67 -4.46
N GLN A 67 -10.88 -5.17 -4.85
CA GLN A 67 -10.62 -6.61 -4.88
C GLN A 67 -10.43 -7.19 -3.48
N VAL A 68 -9.78 -6.47 -2.56
CA VAL A 68 -9.67 -6.86 -1.14
C VAL A 68 -11.06 -7.10 -0.54
N LEU A 69 -11.99 -6.16 -0.75
CA LEU A 69 -13.35 -6.25 -0.20
C LEU A 69 -14.14 -7.43 -0.77
N LYS A 70 -13.88 -7.86 -2.01
CA LYS A 70 -14.48 -9.07 -2.58
C LYS A 70 -13.93 -10.36 -1.99
N CYS A 71 -12.71 -10.34 -1.44
CA CYS A 71 -12.09 -11.49 -0.77
C CYS A 71 -12.55 -11.68 0.68
N SER A 72 -13.61 -10.97 1.09
CA SER A 72 -14.18 -11.08 2.43
C SER A 72 -14.57 -12.52 2.76
N PRO A 73 -14.09 -13.12 3.86
CA PRO A 73 -14.27 -14.54 4.15
C PRO A 73 -15.67 -14.90 4.69
N VAL A 74 -16.67 -14.02 4.50
CA VAL A 74 -17.94 -13.95 5.25
C VAL A 74 -18.75 -15.26 5.25
N ASP A 75 -18.56 -16.13 4.26
CA ASP A 75 -19.37 -17.35 4.13
C ASP A 75 -18.56 -18.66 4.23
N ALA A 76 -17.23 -18.61 4.32
CA ALA A 76 -16.36 -19.79 4.26
C ALA A 76 -16.10 -20.44 5.62
N TRP A 77 -17.13 -20.61 6.47
CA TRP A 77 -16.98 -21.29 7.76
C TRP A 77 -17.31 -22.80 7.66
N PRO A 78 -16.45 -23.69 8.18
CA PRO A 78 -15.16 -23.44 8.83
C PRO A 78 -14.05 -23.05 7.82
N ILE A 79 -13.23 -22.06 8.19
CA ILE A 79 -12.17 -21.51 7.32
C ILE A 79 -11.02 -22.53 7.26
N ASP A 80 -10.75 -23.04 6.06
CA ASP A 80 -9.56 -23.87 5.79
C ASP A 80 -8.28 -23.07 6.08
N ASN A 81 -7.24 -23.74 6.58
CA ASN A 81 -5.93 -23.15 6.86
C ASN A 81 -5.37 -22.38 5.65
N LEU A 82 -5.64 -22.85 4.44
CA LEU A 82 -5.22 -22.17 3.21
C LEU A 82 -5.95 -20.84 3.00
N VAL A 83 -7.28 -20.82 3.19
CA VAL A 83 -8.10 -19.60 3.10
C VAL A 83 -7.65 -18.63 4.19
N GLN A 84 -7.41 -19.12 5.41
CA GLN A 84 -6.90 -18.30 6.50
C GLN A 84 -5.55 -17.65 6.17
N ALA A 85 -4.60 -18.41 5.61
CA ALA A 85 -3.29 -17.90 5.22
C ALA A 85 -3.41 -16.85 4.09
N ALA A 86 -4.24 -17.11 3.08
CA ALA A 86 -4.50 -16.18 2.00
C ALA A 86 -5.12 -14.87 2.53
N THR A 87 -6.17 -14.96 3.35
CA THR A 87 -6.80 -13.79 3.99
C THR A 87 -5.81 -13.01 4.85
N GLY A 88 -4.95 -13.69 5.61
CA GLY A 88 -3.90 -13.03 6.39
C GLY A 88 -2.94 -12.19 5.55
N ASN A 89 -2.57 -12.68 4.36
CA ASN A 89 -1.74 -11.92 3.43
C ASN A 89 -2.49 -10.74 2.81
N ILE A 90 -3.74 -10.95 2.37
CA ILE A 90 -4.62 -9.89 1.84
C ILE A 90 -4.75 -8.75 2.84
N LEU A 91 -4.96 -9.07 4.12
CA LEU A 91 -5.08 -8.07 5.19
C LEU A 91 -3.78 -7.27 5.38
N LYS A 92 -2.64 -7.95 5.47
CA LYS A 92 -1.34 -7.27 5.63
C LYS A 92 -1.04 -6.32 4.48
N GLU A 93 -1.32 -6.74 3.26
CA GLU A 93 -1.13 -5.89 2.08
C GLU A 93 -2.15 -4.74 2.04
N SER A 94 -3.41 -4.99 2.40
CA SER A 94 -4.44 -3.95 2.46
C SER A 94 -4.14 -2.89 3.53
N PHE A 95 -3.47 -3.24 4.63
CA PHE A 95 -3.02 -2.26 5.63
C PHE A 95 -2.04 -1.25 5.01
N GLN A 96 -1.08 -1.73 4.22
CA GLN A 96 -0.11 -0.84 3.57
C GLN A 96 -0.77 0.02 2.48
N VAL A 97 -1.66 -0.57 1.67
CA VAL A 97 -2.39 0.16 0.64
C VAL A 97 -3.29 1.22 1.25
N TYR A 98 -3.93 0.94 2.39
CA TYR A 98 -4.77 1.91 3.10
C TYR A 98 -3.99 3.17 3.49
N MET A 99 -2.73 3.05 3.91
CA MET A 99 -1.90 4.22 4.26
C MET A 99 -1.71 5.14 3.05
N THR A 100 -1.26 4.56 1.93
CA THR A 100 -1.08 5.30 0.66
C THR A 100 -2.42 5.83 0.12
N TYR A 101 -3.51 5.10 0.34
CA TYR A 101 -4.86 5.53 -0.02
C TYR A 101 -5.27 6.77 0.78
N SER A 102 -5.03 6.78 2.09
CA SER A 102 -5.27 7.93 2.98
C SER A 102 -4.48 9.17 2.55
N ASP A 103 -3.21 8.98 2.21
CA ASP A 103 -2.35 10.06 1.72
C ASP A 103 -2.90 10.66 0.41
N GLY A 104 -3.32 9.79 -0.53
CA GLY A 104 -3.95 10.21 -1.79
C GLY A 104 -5.23 11.02 -1.58
N MET A 105 -6.09 10.61 -0.63
CA MET A 105 -7.30 11.38 -0.29
C MET A 105 -6.97 12.74 0.33
N THR A 106 -6.01 12.80 1.25
CA THR A 106 -5.55 14.07 1.85
C THR A 106 -5.01 15.01 0.79
N ALA A 107 -4.21 14.50 -0.15
CA ALA A 107 -3.70 15.27 -1.28
C ALA A 107 -4.84 15.79 -2.17
N LEU A 108 -5.83 14.94 -2.47
CA LEU A 108 -6.96 15.32 -3.30
C LEU A 108 -7.82 16.41 -2.66
N VAL A 109 -8.13 16.28 -1.36
CA VAL A 109 -8.83 17.30 -0.57
C VAL A 109 -8.05 18.62 -0.56
N SER A 110 -6.72 18.54 -0.42
CA SER A 110 -5.86 19.73 -0.33
C SER A 110 -5.84 20.55 -1.61
N MET A 111 -5.97 19.91 -2.78
CA MET A 111 -5.98 20.59 -4.08
C MET A 111 -7.38 20.80 -4.67
N LEU A 112 -8.44 20.36 -3.99
CA LEU A 112 -9.81 20.32 -4.51
C LEU A 112 -10.32 21.69 -5.00
N PHE A 113 -9.96 22.77 -4.30
CA PHE A 113 -10.37 24.13 -4.64
C PHE A 113 -9.55 24.76 -5.77
N ASP A 114 -8.41 24.17 -6.11
CA ASP A 114 -7.58 24.59 -7.24
C ASP A 114 -8.04 23.96 -8.57
N LEU A 115 -8.94 22.97 -8.51
CA LEU A 115 -9.46 22.27 -9.67
C LEU A 115 -10.57 23.07 -10.39
N SER A 116 -10.67 22.88 -11.70
CA SER A 116 -11.82 23.36 -12.48
C SER A 116 -13.10 22.67 -12.00
N ARG A 117 -14.27 23.28 -12.24
CA ARG A 117 -15.57 22.69 -11.86
C ARG A 117 -15.72 21.22 -12.30
N PRO A 118 -15.47 20.86 -13.58
CA PRO A 118 -15.57 19.46 -14.01
C PRO A 118 -14.58 18.52 -13.30
N ALA A 119 -13.34 18.98 -13.10
CA ALA A 119 -12.32 18.17 -12.41
C ALA A 119 -12.63 18.00 -10.92
N ARG A 120 -13.22 19.02 -10.29
CA ARG A 120 -13.69 18.97 -8.91
C ARG A 120 -14.85 18.00 -8.74
N ASP A 121 -15.80 17.97 -9.67
CA ASP A 121 -16.92 17.03 -9.62
C ASP A 121 -16.43 15.57 -9.69
N LEU A 122 -15.42 15.31 -10.55
CA LEU A 122 -14.74 14.01 -10.59
C LEU A 122 -14.01 13.69 -9.27
N ALA A 123 -13.29 14.65 -8.70
CA ALA A 123 -12.61 14.49 -7.43
C ALA A 123 -13.57 14.17 -6.27
N CYS A 124 -14.72 14.85 -6.20
CA CYS A 124 -15.75 14.54 -5.21
C CYS A 124 -16.31 13.12 -5.40
N GLY A 125 -16.49 12.67 -6.65
CA GLY A 125 -16.84 11.28 -6.95
C GLY A 125 -15.81 10.27 -6.45
N MET A 126 -14.52 10.58 -6.59
CA MET A 126 -13.43 9.75 -6.04
C MET A 126 -13.46 9.70 -4.51
N LEU A 127 -13.66 10.84 -3.84
CA LEU A 127 -13.78 10.91 -2.38
C LEU A 127 -15.00 10.15 -1.85
N ARG A 128 -16.13 10.20 -2.56
CA ARG A 128 -17.35 9.45 -2.21
C ARG A 128 -17.12 7.95 -2.25
N LYS A 129 -16.54 7.47 -3.35
CA LYS A 129 -16.14 6.06 -3.47
C LYS A 129 -15.18 5.66 -2.35
N ALA A 130 -14.25 6.55 -2.00
CA ALA A 130 -13.30 6.28 -0.93
C ALA A 130 -13.93 6.19 0.45
N SER A 131 -14.85 7.09 0.79
CA SER A 131 -15.62 7.03 2.03
C SER A 131 -16.33 5.68 2.17
N GLN A 132 -17.02 5.22 1.12
CA GLN A 132 -17.71 3.92 1.14
C GLN A 132 -16.72 2.76 1.33
N GLN A 133 -15.65 2.71 0.52
CA GLN A 133 -14.66 1.64 0.60
C GLN A 133 -13.99 1.56 1.98
N ILE A 134 -13.75 2.71 2.62
CA ILE A 134 -13.13 2.78 3.95
C ILE A 134 -14.06 2.25 5.03
N GLN A 135 -15.36 2.54 4.94
CA GLN A 135 -16.36 1.98 5.85
C GLN A 135 -16.42 0.45 5.70
N ASP A 136 -16.46 -0.04 4.46
CA ASP A 136 -16.49 -1.48 4.17
C ASP A 136 -15.20 -2.18 4.65
N LEU A 137 -14.06 -1.51 4.49
CA LEU A 137 -12.74 -2.02 4.92
C LEU A 137 -12.66 -2.13 6.44
N ARG A 138 -13.22 -1.15 7.16
CA ARG A 138 -13.33 -1.21 8.63
C ARG A 138 -14.17 -2.41 9.07
N ILE A 139 -15.31 -2.63 8.43
CA ILE A 139 -16.18 -3.79 8.72
C ILE A 139 -15.42 -5.11 8.44
N LEU A 140 -14.68 -5.19 7.33
CA LEU A 140 -13.86 -6.36 7.00
C LEU A 140 -12.80 -6.62 8.08
N TYR A 141 -12.07 -5.59 8.51
CA TYR A 141 -11.04 -5.70 9.53
C TYR A 141 -11.58 -6.14 10.88
N ASP A 142 -12.70 -5.57 11.32
CA ASP A 142 -13.33 -5.93 12.58
C ASP A 142 -13.83 -7.39 12.55
N LYS A 143 -14.40 -7.85 11.43
CA LYS A 143 -14.75 -9.26 11.22
C LYS A 143 -13.52 -10.15 11.32
N CYS A 144 -12.44 -9.81 10.63
CA CYS A 144 -11.23 -10.64 10.59
C CYS A 144 -10.52 -10.72 11.94
N ARG A 145 -10.55 -9.63 12.73
CA ARG A 145 -9.99 -9.59 14.09
C ARG A 145 -10.64 -10.60 15.04
N GLY A 146 -11.88 -11.00 14.78
CA GLY A 146 -12.58 -12.04 15.53
C GLY A 146 -11.99 -13.45 15.39
N PHE A 147 -11.18 -13.71 14.37
CA PHE A 147 -10.60 -15.04 14.13
C PHE A 147 -9.27 -15.23 14.85
N ALA A 148 -9.10 -16.39 15.51
CA ALA A 148 -7.94 -16.71 16.34
C ALA A 148 -6.59 -16.53 15.61
N GLY A 149 -6.52 -16.87 14.32
CA GLY A 149 -5.30 -16.74 13.52
C GLY A 149 -5.01 -15.36 12.92
N MET A 150 -5.94 -14.41 13.06
CA MET A 150 -5.81 -13.06 12.49
C MET A 150 -5.90 -11.96 13.57
N LYS A 151 -6.19 -12.34 14.82
CA LYS A 151 -6.33 -11.42 15.94
C LYS A 151 -5.04 -10.67 16.30
N SER A 152 -3.88 -11.28 16.07
CA SER A 152 -2.56 -10.73 16.39
C SER A 152 -1.97 -9.81 15.31
N LEU A 153 -2.71 -9.53 14.23
CA LEU A 153 -2.26 -8.60 13.20
C LEU A 153 -2.36 -7.15 13.69
N ASP A 154 -1.41 -6.31 13.26
CA ASP A 154 -1.38 -4.88 13.59
C ASP A 154 -2.33 -4.09 12.69
N TYR A 155 -3.63 -4.17 12.99
CA TYR A 155 -4.67 -3.47 12.21
C TYR A 155 -4.51 -1.95 12.30
N PRO A 156 -4.54 -1.23 11.16
CA PRO A 156 -4.47 0.23 11.15
C PRO A 156 -5.76 0.85 11.71
N SER A 157 -5.64 2.06 12.26
CA SER A 157 -6.79 2.86 12.67
C SER A 157 -7.47 3.44 11.42
N VAL A 158 -8.54 2.78 10.96
CA VAL A 158 -9.30 3.22 9.79
C VAL A 158 -10.26 4.35 10.16
N GLN A 159 -9.95 5.58 9.74
CA GLN A 159 -10.82 6.74 9.96
C GLN A 159 -11.78 6.95 8.79
N ALA A 160 -13.07 7.04 9.08
CA ALA A 160 -14.09 7.25 8.07
C ALA A 160 -14.19 8.73 7.70
N ILE A 161 -14.15 9.02 6.39
CA ILE A 161 -14.50 10.35 5.88
C ILE A 161 -16.02 10.48 5.95
N SER A 162 -16.53 11.45 6.71
CA SER A 162 -17.98 11.69 6.77
C SER A 162 -18.53 12.08 5.41
N MET A 163 -19.58 11.38 4.97
CA MET A 163 -20.26 11.65 3.71
C MET A 163 -20.83 13.09 3.68
N ASP A 164 -21.28 13.59 4.84
CA ASP A 164 -21.78 14.96 4.98
C ASP A 164 -20.72 16.00 4.61
N HIS A 165 -19.45 15.72 4.91
CA HIS A 165 -18.37 16.62 4.52
C HIS A 165 -18.15 16.63 3.01
N ILE A 166 -18.33 15.50 2.33
CA ILE A 166 -18.20 15.40 0.86
C ILE A 166 -19.34 16.15 0.19
N VAL A 167 -20.58 16.00 0.70
CA VAL A 167 -21.74 16.76 0.21
C VAL A 167 -21.52 18.25 0.39
N ALA A 168 -21.02 18.69 1.55
CA ALA A 168 -20.69 20.10 1.78
C ALA A 168 -19.63 20.64 0.79
N LEU A 169 -18.63 19.84 0.45
CA LEU A 169 -17.62 20.20 -0.57
C LEU A 169 -18.25 20.37 -1.97
N GLU A 170 -19.24 19.54 -2.32
CA GLU A 170 -19.98 19.62 -3.58
C GLU A 170 -20.90 20.86 -3.62
N GLU A 171 -21.59 21.17 -2.54
CA GLU A 171 -22.47 22.35 -2.47
C GLU A 171 -21.70 23.66 -2.57
N CYS A 172 -20.51 23.74 -1.95
CA CYS A 172 -19.58 24.85 -2.13
C CYS A 172 -19.09 24.99 -3.58
N SER A 173 -19.10 23.91 -4.38
CA SER A 173 -18.74 23.97 -5.79
C SER A 173 -19.76 24.75 -6.61
N SER A 174 -21.04 24.62 -6.28
CA SER A 174 -22.15 25.16 -7.07
C SER A 174 -22.27 26.68 -6.96
N TYR A 175 -22.25 27.22 -5.74
CA TYR A 175 -22.38 28.66 -5.48
C TYR A 175 -21.07 29.39 -5.80
N GLY A 176 -20.97 29.95 -7.01
CA GLY A 176 -19.84 30.78 -7.40
C GLY A 176 -19.75 32.03 -6.52
N GLY A 177 -18.74 32.11 -5.66
CA GLY A 177 -18.32 33.39 -5.08
C GLY A 177 -17.91 33.33 -3.61
N LYS A 178 -16.61 33.57 -3.39
CA LYS A 178 -16.01 34.27 -2.24
C LYS A 178 -16.86 34.27 -0.95
N ARG A 179 -16.85 33.16 -0.22
CA ARG A 179 -16.88 33.23 1.25
C ARG A 179 -15.71 32.43 1.75
N GLY A 180 -14.87 33.07 2.55
CA GLY A 180 -13.80 32.41 3.29
C GLY A 180 -14.43 31.43 4.25
N PHE A 181 -14.71 30.22 3.78
CA PHE A 181 -15.07 29.12 4.64
C PHE A 181 -13.77 28.49 5.07
N SER A 182 -13.45 28.63 6.35
CA SER A 182 -12.37 27.86 6.96
C SER A 182 -12.81 26.40 6.84
N LEU A 183 -12.17 25.64 5.94
CA LEU A 183 -12.32 24.20 5.88
C LEU A 183 -12.00 23.71 7.30
N SER A 184 -13.02 23.23 8.03
CA SER A 184 -12.81 22.74 9.39
C SER A 184 -11.62 21.80 9.38
N THR A 185 -10.59 22.14 10.16
CA THR A 185 -9.37 21.35 10.38
C THR A 185 -9.69 19.87 10.56
N ASN A 186 -10.86 19.56 11.11
CA ASN A 186 -11.49 18.23 11.18
C ASN A 186 -11.42 17.36 9.91
N LEU A 187 -11.56 17.88 8.67
CA LEU A 187 -11.48 17.02 7.47
C LEU A 187 -10.04 16.57 7.21
N ARG A 188 -9.09 17.49 7.37
CA ARG A 188 -7.67 17.18 7.20
C ARG A 188 -7.22 16.30 8.35
N ASP A 189 -7.59 16.62 9.58
CA ASP A 189 -7.25 15.87 10.79
C ASP A 189 -7.87 14.46 10.78
N ALA A 190 -9.10 14.28 10.28
CA ALA A 190 -9.72 12.97 10.14
C ALA A 190 -9.06 12.08 9.07
N ILE A 191 -8.27 12.65 8.14
CA ILE A 191 -7.54 11.90 7.12
C ILE A 191 -6.03 11.81 7.45
N THR A 192 -5.50 12.73 8.28
CA THR A 192 -4.05 12.90 8.54
C THR A 192 -3.55 12.21 9.83
N CYS A 193 -4.37 11.48 10.57
CA CYS A 193 -3.89 10.78 11.77
C CYS A 193 -3.10 9.51 11.45
N ASN A 194 -1.87 9.69 10.96
CA ASN A 194 -0.78 8.72 11.01
C ASN A 194 0.51 9.46 11.40
N GLU A 195 0.60 9.86 12.67
CA GLU A 195 1.89 10.05 13.31
C GLU A 195 1.93 9.28 14.62
N LEU A 196 2.96 8.44 14.71
CA LEU A 196 3.33 7.65 15.87
C LEU A 196 3.47 8.55 17.10
N LYS A 197 2.67 8.30 18.14
CA LYS A 197 3.10 8.58 19.52
C LYS A 197 3.71 7.32 20.10
N GLN A 198 5.01 7.18 19.91
CA GLN A 198 5.85 6.36 20.75
C GLN A 198 6.44 7.28 21.82
N GLU A 199 5.73 7.44 22.95
CA GLU A 199 6.32 7.98 24.17
C GLU A 199 6.02 7.04 25.33
N GLN A 200 7.10 6.71 26.05
CA GLN A 200 7.18 5.79 27.17
C GLN A 200 6.66 6.42 28.49
N HIS A 201 6.50 5.53 29.48
CA HIS A 201 6.14 5.67 30.90
C HIS A 201 4.63 5.55 31.19
N SER A 202 4.15 4.67 32.08
CA SER A 202 4.80 3.81 33.09
C SER A 202 3.78 2.81 33.65
N ALA A 203 4.15 1.54 33.81
CA ALA A 203 3.82 0.70 34.98
C ALA A 203 4.34 -0.73 34.80
N SER A 204 5.45 -1.02 35.48
CA SER A 204 5.84 -2.28 36.12
C SER A 204 5.12 -3.57 35.70
N PHE A 205 5.81 -4.45 34.96
CA PHE A 205 5.84 -5.89 35.25
C PHE A 205 7.20 -6.47 34.87
N SER A 206 7.86 -7.08 35.86
CA SER A 206 9.11 -7.83 35.71
C SER A 206 8.93 -9.05 34.83
N SER A 207 9.82 -9.26 33.87
CA SER A 207 10.27 -10.60 33.49
C SER A 207 11.72 -10.55 33.05
N THR A 208 12.55 -11.31 33.76
CA THR A 208 13.97 -11.52 33.51
C THR A 208 14.13 -12.48 32.33
N SER A 209 14.81 -12.04 31.26
CA SER A 209 15.31 -12.90 30.19
C SER A 209 16.85 -12.82 30.13
N PRO A 210 17.59 -13.94 30.20
CA PRO A 210 19.04 -13.92 30.46
C PRO A 210 19.94 -13.98 29.21
N PHE A 211 19.47 -13.62 28.01
CA PHE A 211 20.34 -13.63 26.82
C PHE A 211 20.17 -12.38 25.96
N SER A 212 21.05 -11.41 26.17
CA SER A 212 21.28 -10.30 25.25
C SER A 212 22.77 -9.96 25.23
N LEU A 213 23.56 -10.71 24.46
CA LEU A 213 24.84 -10.19 23.96
C LEU A 213 24.55 -9.48 22.63
N PRO A 214 24.85 -8.18 22.49
CA PRO A 214 24.74 -7.50 21.21
C PRO A 214 25.86 -8.00 20.28
N VAL A 215 25.49 -8.65 19.18
CA VAL A 215 26.44 -8.98 18.11
C VAL A 215 26.57 -7.75 17.22
N GLU A 216 27.64 -7.00 17.39
CA GLU A 216 28.02 -5.94 16.44
C GLU A 216 28.68 -6.58 15.21
N THR A 217 28.09 -6.38 14.04
CA THR A 217 28.75 -6.70 12.77
C THR A 217 29.37 -5.44 12.20
N LYS A 218 30.71 -5.40 12.14
CA LYS A 218 31.45 -4.34 11.45
C LYS A 218 31.68 -4.77 10.00
N ILE A 219 31.11 -4.01 9.07
CA ILE A 219 31.34 -4.19 7.64
C ILE A 219 32.58 -3.38 7.25
N SER A 220 33.58 -4.05 6.66
CA SER A 220 34.81 -3.42 6.18
C SER A 220 34.52 -2.59 4.93
N MET A 221 35.04 -1.34 4.89
CA MET A 221 34.96 -0.46 3.72
C MET A 221 36.11 -0.68 2.72
N VAL A 222 36.88 -1.76 2.88
CA VAL A 222 37.98 -2.13 1.99
C VAL A 222 37.44 -3.04 0.88
N TRP A 223 37.49 -2.56 -0.36
CA TRP A 223 37.23 -3.37 -1.54
C TRP A 223 38.48 -4.15 -1.91
N VAL A 224 38.35 -5.48 -2.04
CA VAL A 224 39.41 -6.31 -2.60
C VAL A 224 39.31 -6.19 -4.12
N VAL A 225 40.36 -5.68 -4.75
CA VAL A 225 40.55 -5.77 -6.20
C VAL A 225 41.01 -7.20 -6.48
N PHE A 226 40.22 -7.93 -7.25
CA PHE A 226 40.66 -9.21 -7.80
C PHE A 226 41.50 -8.90 -9.03
N ASP A 227 42.78 -9.29 -9.01
CA ASP A 227 43.62 -9.29 -10.20
C ASP A 227 43.05 -10.35 -11.16
N ASN A 228 42.63 -9.90 -12.34
CA ASN A 228 42.32 -10.81 -13.43
C ASN A 228 43.65 -11.34 -13.97
N GLU A 229 44.04 -12.54 -13.54
CA GLU A 229 45.06 -13.32 -14.27
C GLU A 229 44.44 -13.75 -15.61
N ASP A 230 44.61 -12.88 -16.61
CA ASP A 230 44.33 -13.20 -18.00
C ASP A 230 45.36 -14.24 -18.47
N GLY A 231 44.91 -15.49 -18.54
CA GLY A 231 45.64 -16.57 -19.19
C GLY A 231 45.71 -16.34 -20.70
N GLU A 232 46.80 -15.75 -21.18
CA GLU A 232 47.20 -15.86 -22.59
C GLU A 232 48.01 -17.15 -22.79
N GLU A 233 47.31 -18.19 -23.24
CA GLU A 233 47.92 -19.41 -23.77
C GLU A 233 48.38 -19.12 -25.21
N SER A 234 49.69 -18.90 -25.38
CA SER A 234 50.32 -18.71 -26.69
C SER A 234 50.44 -20.06 -27.41
N ASP A 235 49.61 -20.28 -28.43
CA ASP A 235 49.80 -21.44 -29.32
C ASP A 235 50.67 -21.06 -30.53
N LYS A 236 51.81 -21.74 -30.63
CA LYS A 236 52.84 -21.56 -31.66
C LYS A 236 52.45 -22.36 -32.90
N GLN A 237 52.26 -21.69 -34.04
CA GLN A 237 52.38 -22.33 -35.36
C GLN A 237 53.60 -21.79 -36.13
N THR A 238 54.63 -22.62 -36.10
CA THR A 238 55.54 -22.99 -37.19
C THR A 238 55.57 -22.13 -38.45
N GLU A 239 56.72 -21.52 -38.74
CA GLU A 239 57.24 -21.47 -40.11
C GLU A 239 58.78 -21.48 -40.09
N LYS A 240 59.35 -22.61 -40.52
CA LYS A 240 60.78 -22.74 -40.84
C LYS A 240 60.94 -22.59 -42.35
N ALA A 241 61.69 -21.56 -42.71
CA ALA A 241 62.63 -21.43 -43.84
C ALA A 241 62.46 -22.33 -45.07
N TYR A 242 62.28 -21.69 -46.23
CA TYR A 242 63.05 -22.02 -47.44
C TYR A 242 63.14 -20.82 -48.39
N GLU A 243 64.35 -20.26 -48.57
CA GLU A 243 64.91 -20.01 -49.90
C GLU A 243 66.42 -19.77 -49.78
N ARG A 244 67.16 -20.82 -50.12
CA ARG A 244 68.01 -20.78 -51.31
C ARG A 244 67.69 -22.00 -52.16
#